data_AF-A0A1C5PAH4-F1
#
_entry.id   AF-A0A1C5PAH4-F1
#
_cell.length_a   1.000
_cell.length_b   1.000
_cell.length_c   1.000
_cell.angle_alpha   90.00
_cell.angle_beta   90.00
_cell.angle_gamma   90.00
#
_symmetry.space_group_name_H-M   'P 1'
#
loop_
_entity.id
_entity.type
_entity.pdbx_description
1 polymer ?
#
loop_
_entity_poly.entity_id
_entity_poly.type
_entity_poly.pdbx_seq_one_letter_code
_entity_poly.pdbx_strand_id
1 'polypeptide(L)' 'MEERTISMNEMIEFIYKGCGESISKYTIELILELQEEFLTSKGIIQIEEDEIY' A
#
# COMPACT_ATOMS: atom_id res chain seq x y z
N MET A 1 -13.14 14.85 -8.32
CA MET A 1 -12.40 13.63 -8.69
C MET A 1 -13.12 12.49 -8.00
N GLU A 2 -13.38 11.38 -8.67
CA GLU A 2 -13.90 10.20 -7.98
C GLU A 2 -12.82 9.70 -7.01
N GLU A 3 -13.19 9.54 -5.74
CA GLU A 3 -12.34 8.89 -4.75
C GLU A 3 -12.21 7.41 -5.13
N ARG A 4 -10.96 6.94 -5.20
CA ARG A 4 -10.65 5.54 -5.50
C ARG A 4 -9.86 4.99 -4.33
N THR A 5 -10.43 3.99 -3.67
CA THR A 5 -9.75 3.20 -2.65
C THR A 5 -8.99 2.06 -3.32
N ILE A 6 -7.79 1.77 -2.83
CA ILE A 6 -6.98 0.65 -3.28
C ILE A 6 -6.63 -0.17 -2.06
N SER A 7 -6.85 -1.49 -2.12
CA SER A 7 -6.49 -2.38 -1.02
C SER A 7 -4.98 -2.58 -0.97
N MET A 8 -4.40 -2.44 0.22
CA MET A 8 -2.99 -2.77 0.47
C MET A 8 -2.66 -4.21 0.05
N ASN A 9 -3.54 -5.16 0.36
CA ASN A 9 -3.37 -6.56 0.01
C ASN A 9 -3.32 -6.79 -1.51
N GLU A 10 -4.18 -6.11 -2.28
CA GLU A 10 -4.15 -6.19 -3.74
C GLU A 10 -2.84 -5.65 -4.31
N MET A 11 -2.31 -4.57 -3.73
CA MET A 11 -1.05 -3.97 -4.14
C MET A 11 0.14 -4.89 -3.83
N ILE A 12 0.15 -5.52 -2.66
CA ILE A 12 1.18 -6.50 -2.27
C ILE A 12 1.19 -7.69 -3.25
N GLU A 13 0.04 -8.28 -3.55
CA GLU A 13 -0.06 -9.41 -4.48
C GLU A 13 0.37 -9.03 -5.90
N PHE A 14 0.01 -7.83 -6.35
CA PHE A 14 0.41 -7.30 -7.65
C PHE A 14 1.94 -7.19 -7.77
N ILE A 15 2.60 -6.59 -6.78
CA ILE A 15 4.06 -6.41 -6.76
C ILE A 15 4.76 -7.76 -6.60
N TYR A 16 4.28 -8.63 -5.70
CA TYR A 16 4.87 -9.95 -5.47
C TYR A 16 4.95 -10.77 -6.76
N LYS A 17 3.84 -10.79 -7.52
CA LYS A 17 3.79 -11.44 -8.85
C LYS A 17 4.68 -10.73 -9.87
N GLY A 18 4.67 -9.39 -9.89
CA GLY A 18 5.48 -8.58 -10.80
C GLY A 18 6.99 -8.76 -10.61
N CYS A 19 7.43 -9.03 -9.38
CA CYS A 19 8.82 -9.32 -9.04
C CYS A 19 9.20 -10.80 -9.22
N GLY A 20 8.32 -11.62 -9.79
CA GLY A 20 8.58 -13.06 -9.97
C GLY A 20 8.80 -13.77 -8.64
N GLU A 21 8.09 -13.35 -7.60
CA GLU A 21 8.14 -13.97 -6.26
C GLU A 21 9.53 -13.90 -5.57
N SER A 22 10.43 -13.04 -6.08
CA SER A 22 11.81 -12.91 -5.59
C SER A 22 11.98 -12.03 -4.35
N ILE A 23 10.95 -11.24 -4.01
CA ILE A 23 10.92 -10.34 -2.86
C ILE A 23 9.81 -10.83 -1.92
N SER A 24 10.07 -10.84 -0.62
CA SER A 24 9.06 -11.29 0.36
C SER A 24 7.88 -10.30 0.42
N LYS A 25 6.67 -10.83 0.64
CA LYS A 25 5.47 -9.99 0.83
C LYS A 25 5.60 -9.01 1.99
N TYR A 26 6.27 -9.42 3.07
CA TYR A 26 6.58 -8.55 4.21
C TYR A 26 7.47 -7.36 3.81
N THR A 27 8.49 -7.58 2.98
CA THR A 27 9.33 -6.48 2.47
C THR A 27 8.53 -5.52 1.60
N ILE A 28 7.59 -6.03 0.81
CA ILE A 28 6.72 -5.21 -0.03
C ILE A 28 5.78 -4.36 0.84
N GLU A 29 5.14 -4.98 1.83
CA GLU A 29 4.27 -4.31 2.81
C GLU A 29 4.99 -3.15 3.49
N LEU A 30 6.19 -3.39 4.04
CA LEU A 30 7.00 -2.34 4.68
C LEU A 30 7.31 -1.17 3.73
N ILE A 31 7.61 -1.46 2.46
CA ILE A 31 7.87 -0.40 1.47
C ILE A 31 6.60 0.42 1.21
N LEU A 32 5.44 -0.24 1.12
CA LEU A 32 4.16 0.43 0.88
C LEU A 32 3.73 1.28 2.07
N GLU A 33 3.93 0.80 3.31
CA GLU A 33 3.72 1.60 4.53
C GLU A 33 4.57 2.87 4.53
N LEU A 34 5.87 2.75 4.22
CA LEU A 34 6.77 3.92 4.14
C LEU A 34 6.37 4.89 3.01
N GLN A 35 5.91 4.36 1.88
CA GLN A 35 5.39 5.16 0.77
C GLN A 35 4.11 5.91 1.21
N GLU A 36 3.21 5.24 1.92
CA GLU A 36 1.96 5.79 2.42
C GLU A 36 2.21 6.91 3.43
N GLU A 37 3.09 6.70 4.41
CA GLU A 37 3.55 7.72 5.34
C GLU A 37 4.10 8.95 4.61
N PHE A 38 4.95 8.73 3.60
CA PHE A 38 5.53 9.81 2.81
C PHE A 38 4.46 10.60 2.05
N LEU A 39 3.54 9.93 1.34
CA LEU A 39 2.50 10.58 0.54
C LEU A 39 1.49 11.35 1.41
N THR A 40 1.14 10.78 2.56
CA THR A 40 0.29 11.42 3.57
C THR A 40 0.97 12.67 4.14
N SER A 41 2.28 12.62 4.40
CA SER A 41 3.05 13.81 4.83
C SER A 41 3.06 14.94 3.79
N LYS A 42 2.74 14.65 2.52
CA LYS A 42 2.60 15.62 1.43
C LYS A 42 1.16 16.04 1.16
N GLY A 43 0.18 15.46 1.87
CA GLY A 43 -1.25 15.69 1.64
C GLY A 43 -1.71 15.20 0.26
N ILE A 44 -1.03 14.21 -0.32
CA ILE A 44 -1.37 13.65 -1.65
C ILE A 44 -2.49 12.62 -1.55
N ILE A 45 -2.49 11.85 -0.46
CA ILE A 45 -3.50 10.83 -0.16
C ILE A 45 -4.10 11.10 1.22
N GLN A 46 -5.27 10.51 1.47
CA GLN A 46 -5.86 10.37 2.79
C GLN A 46 -5.94 8.87 3.09
N ILE A 47 -5.53 8.50 4.30
CA ILE A 47 -5.59 7.12 4.77
C ILE A 47 -6.91 6.98 5.53
N GLU A 48 -7.73 6.02 5.12
CA GLU A 48 -8.83 5.54 5.94
C GLU A 48 -8.26 4.42 6.81
N GLU A 49 -8.06 4.69 8.10
CA GLU A 49 -7.73 3.62 9.05
C GLU A 49 -8.94 2.67 9.09
N ASP A 50 -8.74 1.41 8.71
CA ASP A 50 -9.75 0.37 8.89
C ASP A 50 -10.15 0.37 10.38
N GLU A 51 -11.41 0.66 10.70
CA GLU A 51 -11.93 0.58 12.07
C GLU A 51 -11.79 -0.87 12.56
N ILE A 52 -10.70 -1.16 13.28
CA ILE A 52 -10.45 -2.46 13.89
C ILE A 52 -11.40 -2.57 15.11
N TYR A 53 -12.54 -3.26 14.92
CA TYR A 53 -13.48 -3.63 15.99
C TYR A 53 -12.99 -4.81 16.84
#